data_AF-G7MCL1-F1
#
_entry.id   AF-G7MCL1-F1
#
_cell.length_a   1.000
_cell.length_b   1.000
_cell.length_c   1.000
_cell.angle_alpha   90.00
_cell.angle_beta   90.00
_cell.angle_gamma   90.00
#
_symmetry.space_group_name_H-M   'P 1'
#
loop_
_entity.id
_entity.type
_entity.pdbx_description
1 polymer ?
#
loop_
_entity_poly.entity_id
_entity_poly.type
_entity_poly.pdbx_seq_one_letter_code
_entity_poly.pdbx_strand_id
1 'polypeptide(L)' 'MRNFTFTKWLTTKEAFNSYGHYKEWLSILSKEESKRTDLYYHEKYQYFINYLQTEWD' A
#
# COMPACT_ATOMS: atom_id res chain seq x y z
N MET A 1 7.73 2.49 15.42
CA MET A 1 7.41 3.52 14.40
C MET A 1 5.99 4.07 14.58
N ARG A 2 5.83 5.20 15.27
CA ARG A 2 4.51 5.83 15.44
C ARG A 2 4.10 6.44 14.08
N ASN A 3 3.10 5.83 13.43
CA ASN A 3 2.33 6.38 12.32
C ASN A 3 2.93 6.29 10.90
N PHE A 4 3.60 5.18 10.54
CA PHE A 4 3.75 4.87 9.11
C PHE A 4 2.45 4.23 8.64
N THR A 5 1.61 4.98 7.92
CA THR A 5 0.30 4.52 7.45
C THR A 5 0.39 3.97 6.02
N PHE A 6 -0.61 3.18 5.62
CA PHE A 6 -0.70 2.67 4.24
C PHE A 6 -0.64 3.79 3.20
N THR A 7 -1.35 4.91 3.41
CA THR A 7 -1.28 6.08 2.53
C THR A 7 0.13 6.65 2.44
N LYS A 8 0.82 6.79 3.58
CA LYS A 8 2.19 7.32 3.60
C LYS A 8 3.14 6.36 2.88
N TRP A 9 2.99 5.06 3.09
CA TRP A 9 3.73 4.03 2.36
C TRP A 9 3.47 4.12 0.85
N LEU A 10 2.21 4.18 0.41
CA LEU A 10 1.85 4.36 -0.99
C LEU A 10 2.49 5.60 -1.61
N THR A 11 2.58 6.71 -0.87
CA THR A 11 3.14 7.96 -1.41
C THR A 11 4.66 8.06 -1.34
N THR A 12 5.32 7.25 -0.52
CA THR A 12 6.77 7.36 -0.27
C THR A 12 7.57 6.18 -0.80
N LYS A 13 6.94 5.01 -0.95
CA LYS A 13 7.55 3.77 -1.44
C LYS A 13 6.97 3.32 -2.76
N GLU A 14 5.75 3.73 -3.07
CA GLU A 14 5.12 3.49 -4.38
C GLU A 14 4.97 4.82 -5.13
N ALA A 15 4.66 4.76 -6.43
CA ALA A 15 4.54 5.93 -7.30
C ALA A 15 3.17 6.63 -7.23
N PHE A 16 2.40 6.41 -6.15
CA PHE A 16 1.08 7.02 -6.00
C PHE A 16 1.18 8.41 -5.37
N ASN A 17 0.40 9.35 -5.87
CA ASN A 17 0.39 10.73 -5.37
C ASN A 17 -0.45 10.89 -4.10
N SER A 18 -1.46 10.02 -3.92
CA SER A 18 -2.36 10.02 -2.78
C SER A 18 -3.12 8.69 -2.71
N TYR A 19 -3.81 8.45 -1.59
CA TYR A 19 -4.75 7.33 -1.50
C TYR A 19 -5.89 7.45 -2.52
N GLY A 20 -6.32 8.67 -2.84
CA GLY A 20 -7.32 8.93 -3.87
C GLY A 20 -6.85 8.49 -5.25
N HIS A 21 -5.62 8.86 -5.65
CA HIS A 21 -5.02 8.43 -6.91
C HIS A 21 -4.92 6.90 -7.00
N TYR A 22 -4.57 6.23 -5.90
CA TYR A 22 -4.57 4.78 -5.81
C TYR A 22 -5.98 4.16 -6.02
N LYS A 23 -7.01 4.72 -5.38
CA LYS A 23 -8.40 4.24 -5.54
C LYS A 23 -8.95 4.49 -6.94
N GLU A 24 -8.59 5.62 -7.54
CA GLU A 24 -8.96 5.98 -8.90
C GLU A 24 -8.30 5.01 -9.89
N TRP A 25 -7.01 4.71 -9.71
CA TRP A 25 -6.33 3.67 -10.48
C TRP A 25 -6.98 2.29 -10.33
N LEU A 26 -7.30 1.87 -9.10
CA LEU A 26 -8.01 0.61 -8.84
C LEU A 26 -9.39 0.55 -9.51
N SER A 27 -10.03 1.70 -9.75
CA SER A 27 -11.36 1.76 -10.38
C SER A 27 -11.32 1.53 -11.89
N ILE A 28 -10.15 1.68 -12.52
CA ILE A 28 -9.93 1.42 -13.95
C ILE A 28 -9.89 -0.10 -14.22
N LEU A 29 -9.53 -0.90 -13.21
CA LEU A 29 -9.40 -2.35 -13.31
C LEU A 29 -10.77 -3.03 -13.25
N SER A 30 -10.86 -4.27 -13.78
CA SER A 30 -12.03 -5.10 -13.54
C SER A 30 -12.19 -5.40 -12.04
N LYS A 31 -13.40 -5.76 -11.61
CA LYS A 31 -13.70 -6.00 -10.17
C LYS A 31 -12.77 -7.03 -9.53
N GLU A 32 -12.39 -8.06 -10.27
CA GLU A 32 -11.53 -9.13 -9.76
C GLU A 32 -10.06 -8.69 -9.69
N GLU A 33 -9.58 -8.02 -10.74
CA GLU A 33 -8.23 -7.45 -10.79
C GLU A 33 -8.04 -6.36 -9.73
N SER A 34 -9.04 -5.51 -9.54
CA SER A 34 -9.07 -4.47 -8.51
C SER A 34 -8.90 -5.07 -7.12
N LYS A 35 -9.65 -6.15 -6.80
CA LYS A 35 -9.52 -6.85 -5.52
C LYS A 35 -8.15 -7.50 -5.33
N ARG A 36 -7.66 -8.21 -6.35
CA ARG A 36 -6.36 -8.88 -6.28
C ARG A 36 -5.22 -7.88 -6.12
N THR A 37 -5.29 -6.80 -6.87
CA THR A 37 -4.34 -5.68 -6.78
C THR A 37 -4.40 -5.03 -5.41
N ASP A 38 -5.60 -4.77 -4.89
CA ASP A 38 -5.75 -4.16 -3.56
C ASP A 38 -5.15 -5.03 -2.45
N LEU A 39 -5.40 -6.35 -2.49
CA LEU A 39 -4.79 -7.31 -1.58
C LEU A 39 -3.26 -7.29 -1.70
N TYR A 40 -2.72 -7.35 -2.92
CA TYR A 40 -1.28 -7.34 -3.16
C TYR A 40 -0.57 -6.13 -2.53
N TYR A 41 -1.12 -4.92 -2.69
CA TYR A 41 -0.52 -3.73 -2.11
C TYR A 41 -0.61 -3.72 -0.57
N HIS A 42 -1.72 -4.20 0.00
CA HIS A 42 -1.85 -4.31 1.45
C HIS A 42 -0.88 -5.35 2.04
N GLU A 43 -0.69 -6.49 1.38
CA GLU A 43 0.29 -7.51 1.80
C GLU A 43 1.72 -6.96 1.74
N LYS A 44 2.08 -6.26 0.65
CA LYS A 44 3.40 -5.62 0.50
C LYS A 44 3.64 -4.57 1.61
N TYR A 45 2.62 -3.82 1.97
CA TYR A 45 2.68 -2.89 3.09
C TYR A 45 2.87 -3.60 4.45
N GLN A 46 2.11 -4.67 4.71
CA GLN A 46 2.28 -5.45 5.95
C GLN A 46 3.70 -6.03 6.06
N TYR A 47 4.22 -6.58 4.96
CA TYR A 47 5.60 -7.06 4.91
C TYR A 47 6.60 -5.95 5.23
N PHE A 48 6.42 -4.75 4.67
CA PHE A 48 7.26 -3.60 4.95
C PHE A 48 7.21 -3.17 6.43
N ILE A 49 6.03 -3.15 7.04
CA ILE A 49 5.89 -2.83 8.47
C ILE A 49 6.60 -3.87 9.33
N ASN A 50 6.44 -5.15 9.03
CA ASN A 50 7.09 -6.24 9.77
C ASN A 50 8.61 -6.15 9.64
N TYR A 51 9.13 -5.94 8.43
CA TYR A 51 10.57 -5.75 8.20
C TYR A 51 11.13 -4.58 9.02
N LEU A 52 10.44 -3.44 9.01
CA LEU A 52 10.79 -2.27 9.78
C LEU A 52 10.72 -2.47 11.30
N GLN A 53 9.89 -3.40 11.79
CA GLN A 53 9.89 -3.78 13.20
C GLN A 53 11.13 -4.61 13.53
N THR A 54 11.46 -5.60 12.70
CA THR A 54 12.61 -6.49 12.89
C THR A 54 13.97 -5.77 12.84
N GLU A 55 14.13 -4.70 12.04
CA GLU A 55 15.38 -3.91 12.02
C GLU A 55 15.56 -3.02 13.26
N TRP A 56 14.49 -2.80 14.04
CA TRP A 56 14.49 -1.93 15.20
C TRP A 56 14.41 -2.70 16.53
N ASP A 57 14.26 -4.02 16.48
CA ASP A 57 14.45 -4.97 17.59
C ASP A 57 15.93 -5.41 17.68
#